data_AF-A0A3D1DLJ1-F1
#
_entry.id   AF-A0A3D1DLJ1-F1
#
_cell.length_a   1.000
_cell.length_b   1.000
_cell.length_c   1.000
_cell.angle_alpha   90.00
_cell.angle_beta   90.00
_cell.angle_gamma   90.00
#
_symmetry.space_group_name_H-M   'P 1'
#
loop_
_entity.id
_entity.type
_entity.pdbx_description
1 polymer ?
#
loop_
_entity_poly.entity_id
_entity_poly.type
_entity_poly.pdbx_seq_one_letter_code
_entity_poly.pdbx_strand_id
1 'polypeptide(L)'
;MANQITRRDFGARLSGLLATGVAASSESQAFAAARRKLPVAAVVTEYRNNSHADVIVGKVLEGWRQDGQAGPDLRLVSMYTDQVPKGDLSRGLAEKHRFPIVKTIEQAIRQPGGDDRIEGVLSIGEHGNYPYTKTTRQHMYPRRRFFDEIVAAMQKAGRIVPVFSD
;
A
#
# COMPACT_ATOMS: atom_id res chain seq x y z
N MET A 1 3.74 -27.19 -41.32
CA MET A 1 3.53 -27.62 -39.92
C MET A 1 4.49 -26.82 -39.06
N ALA A 2 3.98 -25.94 -38.21
CA ALA A 2 4.80 -25.01 -37.41
C ALA A 2 5.38 -25.75 -36.19
N ASN A 3 6.71 -25.76 -36.06
CA ASN A 3 7.40 -26.35 -34.92
C ASN A 3 7.32 -25.37 -33.74
N GLN A 4 6.43 -25.61 -32.78
CA GLN A 4 6.32 -24.78 -31.59
C GLN A 4 7.48 -25.06 -30.62
N ILE A 5 8.30 -24.05 -30.36
CA ILE A 5 9.31 -24.07 -29.31
C ILE A 5 8.60 -24.00 -27.96
N THR A 6 8.85 -24.97 -27.07
CA THR A 6 8.27 -24.95 -25.73
C THR A 6 9.21 -24.33 -24.70
N ARG A 7 8.65 -23.81 -23.60
CA ARG A 7 9.40 -23.14 -22.52
C ARG A 7 10.50 -23.99 -21.88
N ARG A 8 10.49 -25.32 -22.07
CA ARG A 8 11.55 -26.23 -21.60
C ARG A 8 12.81 -26.21 -22.48
N ASP A 9 12.69 -25.85 -23.76
CA ASP A 9 13.83 -25.86 -24.69
C ASP A 9 14.77 -24.66 -24.52
N PHE A 10 14.28 -23.57 -23.90
CA PHE A 10 15.07 -22.35 -23.67
C PHE A 10 16.11 -22.53 -22.56
N GLY A 11 15.83 -23.35 -21.54
CA GLY A 11 16.73 -23.58 -20.41
C GLY A 11 17.88 -24.55 -20.71
N ALA A 12 17.70 -25.45 -21.69
CA ALA A 12 18.67 -26.51 -21.98
C ALA A 12 19.81 -26.08 -22.93
N ARG A 13 19.73 -24.88 -23.55
CA ARG A 13 20.73 -24.41 -24.53
C ARG A 13 21.76 -23.40 -24.00
N LEU A 14 21.74 -23.08 -22.69
CA LEU A 14 22.73 -22.18 -22.07
C LEU A 14 23.77 -22.92 -21.21
N SER A 15 23.76 -24.25 -21.20
CA SER A 15 24.72 -25.07 -20.45
C SER A 15 25.79 -25.61 -21.39
N GLY A 16 26.70 -24.74 -21.83
CA GLY A 16 27.84 -25.19 -22.61
C GLY A 16 28.51 -24.08 -23.39
N LEU A 17 29.29 -23.24 -22.70
CA LEU A 17 30.59 -22.76 -23.17
C LEU A 17 31.29 -21.94 -22.05
N LEU A 18 32.59 -22.19 -21.90
CA LEU A 18 33.63 -21.36 -21.25
C LEU A 18 33.90 -21.55 -19.75
N ALA A 19 34.74 -22.55 -19.47
CA ALA A 19 35.78 -22.44 -18.47
C ALA A 19 36.91 -21.54 -19.02
N THR A 20 37.15 -20.38 -18.41
CA THR A 20 38.45 -19.72 -18.15
C THR A 20 38.19 -18.27 -17.74
N GLY A 21 38.51 -17.93 -16.49
CA GLY A 21 38.46 -16.56 -15.99
C GLY A 21 37.82 -16.51 -14.61
N VAL A 22 38.62 -16.75 -13.57
CA VAL A 22 38.29 -16.28 -12.22
C VAL A 22 38.42 -14.75 -12.26
N ALA A 23 37.41 -14.09 -12.81
CA ALA A 23 37.13 -12.72 -12.44
C ALA A 23 36.53 -12.82 -11.05
N ALA A 24 37.26 -12.35 -10.04
CA ALA A 24 36.67 -11.99 -8.77
C ALA A 24 35.59 -10.95 -9.08
N SER A 25 34.36 -11.41 -9.28
CA SER A 25 33.19 -10.59 -9.06
C SER A 25 33.28 -10.24 -7.58
N SER A 26 33.82 -9.06 -7.30
CA SER A 26 33.44 -8.33 -6.11
C SER A 26 31.93 -8.36 -6.13
N GLU A 27 31.33 -9.24 -5.33
CA GLU A 27 29.96 -9.06 -4.93
C GLU A 27 29.95 -7.67 -4.34
N SER A 28 29.46 -6.71 -5.12
CA SER A 28 28.98 -5.48 -4.55
C SER A 28 27.85 -5.92 -3.65
N GLN A 29 28.19 -6.24 -2.40
CA GLN A 29 27.28 -6.04 -1.30
C GLN A 29 27.02 -4.55 -1.30
N ALA A 30 26.10 -4.13 -2.17
CA ALA A 30 25.34 -2.94 -1.98
C ALA A 30 24.61 -3.19 -0.67
N PHE A 31 25.26 -2.86 0.44
CA PHE A 31 24.59 -2.50 1.67
C PHE A 31 23.62 -1.41 1.23
N ALA A 32 22.37 -1.81 1.00
CA ALA A 32 21.31 -0.88 0.69
C ALA A 32 21.25 0.05 1.88
N ALA A 33 21.80 1.26 1.73
CA ALA A 33 21.67 2.30 2.71
C ALA A 33 20.19 2.36 3.09
N ALA A 34 19.89 2.38 4.40
CA ALA A 34 18.52 2.36 4.89
C ALA A 34 17.72 3.43 4.15
N ARG A 35 16.76 2.99 3.30
CA ARG A 35 15.99 3.94 2.49
C ARG A 35 15.15 4.77 3.45
N ARG A 36 15.07 6.07 3.18
CA ARG A 36 14.17 6.96 3.92
C ARG A 36 12.75 6.41 3.81
N LYS A 37 12.07 6.26 4.96
CA LYS A 37 10.65 5.91 5.00
C LYS A 37 9.83 7.01 4.31
N LEU A 38 9.10 6.63 3.26
CA LEU A 38 8.28 7.57 2.49
C LEU A 38 6.95 7.83 3.21
N PRO A 39 6.54 9.10 3.40
CA PRO A 39 5.26 9.43 4.02
C PRO A 39 4.09 9.01 3.12
N VAL A 40 3.10 8.29 3.66
CA VAL A 40 1.90 7.85 2.92
C VAL A 40 0.63 8.16 3.72
N ALA A 41 -0.45 8.45 3.01
CA ALA A 41 -1.80 8.54 3.60
C ALA A 41 -2.55 7.21 3.43
N ALA A 42 -3.40 6.86 4.38
CA ALA A 42 -4.35 5.76 4.25
C ALA A 42 -5.79 6.29 4.17
N VAL A 43 -6.55 5.75 3.22
CA VAL A 43 -7.98 5.99 3.07
C VAL A 43 -8.65 4.63 3.14
N VAL A 44 -9.35 4.35 4.24
CA VAL A 44 -9.89 3.01 4.51
C VAL A 44 -11.39 3.06 4.81
N THR A 45 -12.11 2.01 4.44
CA THR A 45 -13.52 1.79 4.80
C THR A 45 -13.68 1.58 6.30
N GLU A 46 -13.05 0.54 6.84
CA GLU A 46 -13.03 0.17 8.26
C GLU A 46 -11.69 -0.49 8.63
N TYR A 47 -11.30 -0.39 9.90
CA TYR A 47 -10.09 -1.05 10.41
C TYR A 47 -10.44 -1.92 11.62
N ARG A 48 -10.53 -3.23 11.41
CA ARG A 48 -10.69 -4.24 12.47
C ARG A 48 -9.72 -5.39 12.24
N ASN A 49 -9.56 -6.27 13.23
CA ASN A 49 -8.76 -7.49 13.06
C ASN A 49 -9.18 -8.27 11.80
N ASN A 50 -8.20 -8.68 11.00
CA ASN A 50 -8.38 -9.37 9.71
C ASN A 50 -9.20 -8.59 8.66
N SER A 51 -9.36 -7.27 8.78
CA SER A 51 -9.85 -6.47 7.65
C SER A 51 -8.72 -6.22 6.64
N HIS A 52 -9.07 -5.85 5.42
CA HIS A 52 -8.06 -5.43 4.43
C HIS A 52 -7.17 -4.28 4.90
N ALA A 53 -7.73 -3.33 5.68
CA ALA A 53 -6.94 -2.29 6.30
C ALA A 53 -5.89 -2.88 7.25
N ASP A 54 -6.24 -3.91 8.02
CA ASP A 54 -5.31 -4.60 8.91
C ASP A 54 -4.19 -5.31 8.15
N VAL A 55 -4.52 -6.09 7.12
CA VAL A 55 -3.51 -6.86 6.39
C VAL A 55 -2.56 -6.00 5.54
N ILE A 56 -2.94 -4.75 5.21
CA ILE A 56 -2.13 -3.83 4.38
C ILE A 56 -1.53 -2.71 5.23
N VAL A 57 -2.36 -1.89 5.86
CA VAL A 57 -1.89 -0.75 6.67
C VAL A 57 -1.17 -1.25 7.92
N GLY A 58 -1.59 -2.38 8.47
CA GLY A 58 -0.90 -3.02 9.59
C GLY A 58 0.55 -3.39 9.27
N LYS A 59 0.91 -3.66 8.00
CA LYS A 59 2.31 -3.91 7.61
C LYS A 59 3.16 -2.65 7.66
N VAL A 60 2.57 -1.51 7.33
CA VAL A 60 3.23 -0.19 7.44
C VAL A 60 3.44 0.18 8.90
N LEU A 61 2.48 -0.15 9.78
CA LEU A 61 2.51 0.23 11.20
C LEU A 61 3.32 -0.74 12.07
N GLU A 62 3.16 -2.04 11.88
CA GLU A 62 3.66 -3.08 12.80
C GLU A 62 4.65 -4.04 12.13
N GLY A 63 5.04 -3.80 10.88
CA GLY A 63 5.98 -4.65 10.15
C GLY A 63 5.34 -5.83 9.42
N TRP A 64 6.14 -6.59 8.67
CA TRP A 64 5.65 -7.67 7.79
C TRP A 64 4.85 -8.74 8.55
N ARG A 65 5.29 -9.04 9.77
CA ARG A 65 4.69 -10.02 10.67
C ARG A 65 3.75 -9.40 11.71
N GLN A 66 3.60 -8.07 11.70
CA GLN A 66 2.85 -7.30 12.70
C GLN A 66 3.34 -7.52 14.14
N ASP A 67 4.66 -7.70 14.30
CA ASP A 67 5.38 -7.93 15.56
C ASP A 67 6.25 -6.73 15.97
N GLY A 68 6.05 -5.57 15.32
CA GLY A 68 6.82 -4.34 15.54
C GLY A 68 8.22 -4.34 14.88
N GLN A 69 8.55 -5.39 14.12
CA GLN A 69 9.85 -5.53 13.47
C GLN A 69 9.86 -4.86 12.08
N ALA A 70 10.82 -5.26 11.24
CA ALA A 70 10.98 -4.72 9.89
C ALA A 70 9.67 -4.76 9.08
N GLY A 71 9.41 -3.67 8.37
CA GLY A 71 8.27 -3.46 7.49
C GLY A 71 8.69 -2.78 6.19
N PRO A 72 7.74 -2.32 5.37
CA PRO A 72 8.06 -1.51 4.20
C PRO A 72 8.71 -0.19 4.63
N ASP A 73 9.51 0.40 3.74
CA ASP A 73 10.10 1.73 3.93
C ASP A 73 9.05 2.84 3.73
N LEU A 74 7.95 2.75 4.47
CA LEU A 74 6.81 3.67 4.46
C LEU A 74 6.53 4.16 5.87
N ARG A 75 6.02 5.38 5.99
CA ARG A 75 5.55 5.98 7.24
C ARG A 75 4.13 6.49 7.03
N LEU A 76 3.17 5.97 7.79
CA LEU A 76 1.81 6.49 7.76
C LEU A 76 1.77 7.87 8.44
N VAL A 77 1.28 8.89 7.73
CA VAL A 77 1.22 10.27 8.24
C VAL A 77 -0.20 10.78 8.51
N SER A 78 -1.21 10.12 7.97
CA SER A 78 -2.62 10.44 8.20
C SER A 78 -3.50 9.27 7.76
N MET A 79 -4.68 9.18 8.37
CA MET A 79 -5.69 8.17 8.00
C MET A 79 -7.09 8.78 7.91
N TYR A 80 -7.85 8.41 6.90
CA TYR A 80 -9.29 8.56 6.87
C TYR A 80 -9.94 7.18 7.09
N THR A 81 -10.95 7.11 7.96
CA THR A 81 -11.80 5.94 8.15
C THR A 81 -13.24 6.28 7.82
N ASP A 82 -13.86 5.56 6.89
CA ASP A 82 -15.25 5.81 6.49
C ASP A 82 -16.26 5.34 7.55
N GLN A 83 -15.93 4.25 8.23
CA GLN A 83 -16.75 3.61 9.25
C GLN A 83 -15.89 3.26 10.47
N VAL A 84 -16.53 3.18 11.63
CA VAL A 84 -15.90 2.82 12.91
C VAL A 84 -16.73 1.70 13.56
N PRO A 85 -16.53 0.44 13.16
CA PRO A 85 -17.31 -0.68 13.67
C PRO A 85 -16.90 -1.03 15.11
N LYS A 86 -17.67 -1.93 15.74
CA LYS A 86 -17.24 -2.57 16.99
C LYS A 86 -15.93 -3.33 16.75
N GLY A 87 -14.94 -3.12 17.63
CA GLY A 87 -13.61 -3.71 17.48
C GLY A 87 -12.71 -2.96 16.51
N ASP A 88 -13.00 -1.68 16.25
CA ASP A 88 -12.10 -0.79 15.51
C ASP A 88 -10.71 -0.75 16.17
N LEU A 89 -9.68 -0.95 15.34
CA LEU A 89 -8.27 -0.88 15.72
C LEU A 89 -7.66 0.49 15.40
N SER A 90 -8.25 1.26 14.47
CA SER A 90 -7.61 2.46 13.93
C SER A 90 -7.31 3.49 15.01
N ARG A 91 -8.21 3.71 15.98
CA ARG A 91 -8.00 4.73 17.03
C ARG A 91 -6.82 4.38 17.95
N GLY A 92 -6.75 3.13 18.41
CA GLY A 92 -5.64 2.67 19.25
C GLY A 92 -4.31 2.67 18.51
N LEU A 93 -4.31 2.30 17.22
CA LEU A 93 -3.11 2.36 16.38
C LEU A 93 -2.68 3.80 16.09
N ALA A 94 -3.62 4.72 15.87
CA ALA A 94 -3.35 6.14 15.68
C ALA A 94 -2.67 6.75 16.91
N GLU A 95 -3.13 6.41 18.11
CA GLU A 95 -2.49 6.81 19.37
C GLU A 95 -1.08 6.22 19.51
N LYS A 96 -0.94 4.90 19.30
CA LYS A 96 0.35 4.19 19.39
C LYS A 96 1.42 4.75 18.45
N HIS A 97 1.05 5.03 17.19
CA HIS A 97 1.98 5.45 16.13
C HIS A 97 1.97 6.95 15.86
N ARG A 98 1.18 7.72 16.60
CA ARG A 98 1.13 9.20 16.58
C ARG A 98 0.83 9.78 15.21
N PHE A 99 -0.21 9.26 14.54
CA PHE A 99 -0.76 9.86 13.31
C PHE A 99 -2.21 10.30 13.52
N PRO A 100 -2.65 11.40 12.88
CA PRO A 100 -4.04 11.84 12.97
C PRO A 100 -4.97 10.96 12.14
N ILE A 101 -6.14 10.66 12.71
CA ILE A 101 -7.32 10.26 11.94
C ILE A 101 -8.12 11.53 11.62
N VAL A 102 -8.34 11.78 10.34
CA VAL A 102 -8.97 13.01 9.84
C VAL A 102 -10.39 12.75 9.37
N LYS A 103 -11.15 13.82 9.14
CA LYS A 103 -12.59 13.75 8.84
C LYS A 103 -12.90 13.63 7.35
N THR A 104 -11.96 13.95 6.48
CA THR A 104 -12.15 13.89 5.02
C THR A 104 -10.93 13.29 4.35
N ILE A 105 -11.14 12.68 3.18
CA ILE A 105 -10.05 12.19 2.32
C ILE A 105 -9.14 13.36 1.94
N GLU A 106 -9.69 14.54 1.64
CA GLU A 106 -8.89 15.73 1.35
C GLU A 106 -7.93 16.10 2.49
N GLN A 107 -8.37 16.03 3.74
CA GLN A 107 -7.49 16.26 4.91
C GLN A 107 -6.40 15.19 5.02
N ALA A 108 -6.68 13.96 4.62
CA ALA A 108 -5.69 12.88 4.67
C ALA A 108 -4.58 13.15 3.66
N ILE A 109 -4.96 13.60 2.46
CA ILE A 109 -4.02 13.92 1.37
C ILE A 109 -3.21 15.20 1.66
N ARG A 110 -3.87 16.27 2.12
CA ARG A 110 -3.23 17.58 2.32
C ARG A 110 -2.48 17.72 3.64
N GLN A 111 -2.84 16.91 4.65
CA GLN A 111 -2.39 16.96 6.03
C GLN A 111 -2.73 18.27 6.77
N PRO A 112 -3.21 18.19 8.02
CA PRO A 112 -3.61 19.39 8.77
C PRO A 112 -2.45 20.19 9.41
N GLY A 113 -1.17 19.80 9.30
CA GLY A 113 -0.13 20.45 10.12
C GLY A 113 1.36 20.26 9.79
N GLY A 114 1.79 20.09 8.53
CA GLY A 114 3.24 20.04 8.26
C GLY A 114 3.67 20.03 6.78
N ASP A 115 4.97 20.17 6.57
CA ASP A 115 5.65 20.18 5.26
C ASP A 115 5.89 18.80 4.64
N ASP A 116 5.59 17.72 5.37
CA ASP A 116 5.80 16.33 4.93
C ASP A 116 4.77 15.95 3.85
N ARG A 117 4.97 16.42 2.62
CA ARG A 117 4.11 16.03 1.50
C ARG A 117 4.09 14.50 1.36
N ILE A 118 2.90 13.91 1.25
CA ILE A 118 2.78 12.47 1.00
C ILE A 118 3.46 12.08 -0.32
N GLU A 119 3.96 10.86 -0.36
CA GLU A 119 4.60 10.22 -1.53
C GLU A 119 3.74 9.09 -2.11
N GLY A 120 2.60 8.80 -1.50
CA GLY A 120 1.64 7.81 -2.00
C GLY A 120 0.38 7.73 -1.14
N VAL A 121 -0.63 7.04 -1.67
CA VAL A 121 -1.92 6.79 -0.99
C VAL A 121 -2.24 5.30 -1.01
N LEU A 122 -2.61 4.77 0.16
CA LEU A 122 -3.19 3.45 0.31
C LEU A 122 -4.73 3.60 0.36
N SER A 123 -5.40 3.26 -0.73
CA SER A 123 -6.87 3.29 -0.86
C SER A 123 -7.42 1.88 -0.66
N ILE A 124 -7.92 1.61 0.55
CA ILE A 124 -8.38 0.28 0.96
C ILE A 124 -9.91 0.30 1.08
N GLY A 125 -10.56 -0.21 0.05
CA GLY A 125 -12.00 -0.09 -0.16
C GLY A 125 -12.82 -1.31 0.27
N GLU A 126 -12.24 -2.35 0.86
CA GLU A 126 -12.96 -3.58 1.21
C GLU A 126 -13.52 -3.63 2.65
N HIS A 127 -14.57 -4.42 2.86
CA HIS A 127 -15.38 -4.53 4.08
C HIS A 127 -16.17 -3.26 4.42
N GLY A 128 -16.78 -3.23 5.61
CA GLY A 128 -17.76 -2.22 5.99
C GLY A 128 -19.19 -2.59 5.59
N ASN A 129 -20.12 -1.77 6.07
CA ASN A 129 -21.55 -1.89 5.74
C ASN A 129 -21.86 -0.98 4.54
N TYR A 130 -21.98 -1.57 3.36
CA TYR A 130 -22.34 -0.89 2.13
C TYR A 130 -23.55 -1.57 1.47
N PRO A 131 -24.33 -0.85 0.64
CA PRO A 131 -25.45 -1.47 -0.06
C PRO A 131 -24.98 -2.53 -1.05
N TYR A 132 -25.91 -3.35 -1.50
CA TYR A 132 -25.70 -4.28 -2.61
C TYR A 132 -26.43 -3.76 -3.85
N THR A 133 -25.90 -4.05 -5.03
CA THR A 133 -26.62 -3.79 -6.29
C THR A 133 -27.94 -4.57 -6.30
N LYS A 134 -29.01 -3.97 -6.83
CA LYS A 134 -30.35 -4.59 -6.81
C LYS A 134 -30.40 -5.90 -7.58
N THR A 135 -29.72 -5.97 -8.73
CA THR A 135 -29.81 -7.10 -9.66
C THR A 135 -28.74 -8.15 -9.42
N THR A 136 -27.46 -7.76 -9.39
CA THR A 136 -26.34 -8.71 -9.30
C THR A 136 -25.98 -9.08 -7.85
N ARG A 137 -26.57 -8.38 -6.86
CA ARG A 137 -26.22 -8.49 -5.44
C ARG A 137 -24.71 -8.39 -5.18
N GLN A 138 -24.03 -7.55 -5.95
CA GLN A 138 -22.63 -7.21 -5.72
C GLN A 138 -22.54 -6.17 -4.61
N HIS A 139 -21.59 -6.35 -3.69
CA HIS A 139 -21.37 -5.41 -2.60
C HIS A 139 -20.80 -4.10 -3.16
N MET A 140 -21.44 -2.97 -2.87
CA MET A 140 -21.10 -1.66 -3.44
C MET A 140 -20.05 -0.93 -2.61
N TYR A 141 -18.86 -1.53 -2.52
CA TYR A 141 -17.71 -0.91 -1.88
C TYR A 141 -17.37 0.47 -2.49
N PRO A 142 -16.91 1.44 -1.69
CA PRO A 142 -16.78 2.83 -2.12
C PRO A 142 -15.51 3.10 -2.95
N ARG A 143 -14.90 2.08 -3.57
CA ARG A 143 -13.61 2.19 -4.28
C ARG A 143 -13.59 3.33 -5.30
N ARG A 144 -14.66 3.47 -6.08
CA ARG A 144 -14.79 4.57 -7.05
C ARG A 144 -14.84 5.94 -6.36
N ARG A 145 -15.64 6.07 -5.30
CA ARG A 145 -15.75 7.32 -4.53
C ARG A 145 -14.41 7.69 -3.89
N PHE A 146 -13.72 6.74 -3.27
CA PHE A 146 -12.39 6.95 -2.70
C PHE A 146 -11.42 7.44 -3.78
N PHE A 147 -11.35 6.75 -4.93
CA PHE A 147 -10.47 7.16 -6.01
C PHE A 147 -10.77 8.58 -6.51
N ASP A 148 -12.04 8.91 -6.74
CA ASP A 148 -12.45 10.24 -7.21
C ASP A 148 -12.10 11.34 -6.20
N GLU A 149 -12.37 11.12 -4.90
CA GLU A 149 -12.03 12.07 -3.83
C GLU A 149 -10.51 12.23 -3.63
N ILE A 150 -9.75 11.14 -3.75
CA ILE A 150 -8.28 11.16 -3.68
C ILE A 150 -7.71 11.99 -4.83
N VAL A 151 -8.16 11.74 -6.07
CA VAL A 151 -7.71 12.48 -7.26
C VAL A 151 -8.10 13.96 -7.15
N ALA A 152 -9.31 14.27 -6.71
CA ALA A 152 -9.75 15.65 -6.50
C ALA A 152 -8.88 16.37 -5.47
N ALA A 153 -8.53 15.71 -4.36
CA ALA A 153 -7.64 16.27 -3.34
C ALA A 153 -6.22 16.52 -3.87
N MET A 154 -5.67 15.57 -4.66
CA MET A 154 -4.36 15.73 -5.30
C MET A 154 -4.35 16.88 -6.33
N GLN A 155 -5.40 17.01 -7.13
CA GLN A 155 -5.56 18.13 -8.07
C GLN A 155 -5.59 19.48 -7.34
N LYS A 156 -6.38 19.60 -6.27
CA LYS A 156 -6.41 20.80 -5.41
C LYS A 156 -5.07 21.09 -4.73
N ALA A 157 -4.26 20.06 -4.47
CA ALA A 157 -2.92 20.20 -3.91
C ALA A 157 -1.84 20.51 -4.96
N GLY A 158 -2.16 20.41 -6.26
CA GLY A 158 -1.20 20.62 -7.34
C GLY A 158 -0.11 19.56 -7.43
N ARG A 159 -0.32 18.37 -6.83
CA ARG A 159 0.65 17.27 -6.82
C ARG A 159 -0.07 15.93 -6.94
N ILE A 160 0.38 15.13 -7.89
CA ILE A 160 -0.06 13.75 -8.09
C ILE A 160 0.98 12.81 -7.49
N VAL A 161 0.54 11.79 -6.76
CA VAL A 161 1.38 10.70 -6.24
C VAL A 161 0.74 9.34 -6.57
N PRO A 162 1.51 8.24 -6.56
CA PRO A 162 0.95 6.91 -6.78
C PRO A 162 -0.18 6.55 -5.81
N VAL A 163 -1.19 5.85 -6.31
CA VAL A 163 -2.30 5.30 -5.53
C VAL A 163 -2.25 3.78 -5.65
N PHE A 164 -2.13 3.11 -4.50
CA PHE A 164 -2.46 1.70 -4.40
C PHE A 164 -3.97 1.60 -4.12
N SER A 165 -4.72 0.92 -4.99
CA SER A 165 -6.13 0.60 -4.77
C SER A 165 -6.27 -0.89 -4.57
N ASP A 166 -6.87 -1.29 -3.44
CA ASP A 166 -7.26 -2.67 -3.21
C ASP A 166 -8.42 -3.11 -4.10
#